data_AF-A0A4Y8KWC7-F1
#
_entry.id   AF-A0A4Y8KWC7-F1
#
_cell.length_a   1.000
_cell.length_b   1.000
_cell.length_c   1.000
_cell.angle_alpha   90.00
_cell.angle_beta   90.00
_cell.angle_gamma   90.00
#
_symmetry.space_group_name_H-M   'P 1'
#
loop_
_entity.id
_entity.type
_entity.pdbx_description
1 polymer ?
#
loop_
_entity_poly.entity_id
_entity_poly.type
_entity_poly.pdbx_seq_one_letter_code
_entity_poly.pdbx_strand_id
1 'polypeptide(L)'
;MYINPTHKPAVSTSQIQKNIASAQGNNQTVIQSTNDLESTAEKMMKILDEKYRKINEQNKKYKDPHGHIFDKYRNPHSSHFRSDLTKKERDAAYSMEIGWANSGQGGQYNFNDAAFRHEAGYNPEQEGIERRVFNRQQVNDQLRELFSMHGITIPNGTNLTFTIDPNDFNLIIGGSEDETLIKQLESILNTANNPRELFFHIMKSRSHDSNQFSNAKLEKFHLVNQIKTVTGYNLKDLEIANGKFLTNDGTDIFDIYKENLKQNPYTKNHVGEALGYYGPLLHELAEHGFDSIPDLTLSILYKSHQLQDIGQSVNYSEI
;
A
#
# COMPACT_ATOMS: atom_id res chain seq x y z
N MET A 1 -10.48 -16.26 -22.04
CA MET A 1 -11.72 -15.88 -21.35
C MET A 1 -11.31 -14.80 -20.35
N TYR A 2 -11.39 -13.53 -20.76
CA TYR A 2 -10.95 -12.39 -19.96
C TYR A 2 -12.13 -11.44 -19.73
N ILE A 3 -12.27 -11.04 -18.49
CA ILE A 3 -13.42 -10.41 -17.87
C ILE A 3 -13.37 -8.91 -18.17
N ASN A 4 -14.47 -8.34 -18.68
CA ASN A 4 -14.63 -6.90 -18.91
C ASN A 4 -14.38 -6.10 -17.61
N PRO A 5 -13.54 -5.06 -17.61
CA PRO A 5 -13.53 -4.11 -16.50
C PRO A 5 -14.68 -3.12 -16.70
N THR A 6 -15.74 -3.33 -15.93
CA THR A 6 -16.82 -2.36 -15.75
C THR A 6 -16.26 -1.04 -15.22
N HIS A 7 -16.55 0.04 -15.93
CA HIS A 7 -16.35 1.42 -15.53
C HIS A 7 -16.94 1.65 -14.12
N LYS A 8 -16.10 2.02 -13.14
CA LYS A 8 -16.54 2.64 -11.89
C LYS A 8 -16.25 4.14 -11.96
N PRO A 9 -17.21 5.01 -11.63
CA PRO A 9 -16.97 6.45 -11.57
C PRO A 9 -16.22 6.83 -10.29
N ALA A 10 -15.66 8.05 -10.31
CA ALA A 10 -14.87 8.71 -9.29
C ALA A 10 -15.38 8.50 -7.84
N VAL A 11 -14.43 8.41 -6.90
CA VAL A 11 -14.69 8.31 -5.45
C VAL A 11 -15.33 9.61 -4.97
N SER A 12 -16.66 9.63 -5.02
CA SER A 12 -17.52 10.52 -4.24
C SER A 12 -17.80 9.83 -2.90
N THR A 13 -18.12 10.64 -1.89
CA THR A 13 -18.82 10.36 -0.60
C THR A 13 -19.67 9.07 -0.53
N SER A 14 -20.17 8.60 -1.68
CA SER A 14 -20.80 7.31 -1.93
C SER A 14 -20.03 6.03 -1.48
N GLN A 15 -18.69 6.01 -1.44
CA GLN A 15 -17.94 4.78 -1.14
C GLN A 15 -17.80 4.55 0.37
N ILE A 16 -17.58 5.65 1.10
CA ILE A 16 -17.70 5.71 2.56
C ILE A 16 -19.13 5.31 2.98
N GLN A 17 -20.16 5.89 2.35
CA GLN A 17 -21.56 5.52 2.59
C GLN A 17 -21.89 4.04 2.27
N LYS A 18 -21.25 3.43 1.26
CA LYS A 18 -21.42 2.00 0.96
C LYS A 18 -20.82 1.09 2.02
N ASN A 19 -19.64 1.43 2.55
CA ASN A 19 -19.03 0.69 3.65
C ASN A 19 -19.85 0.87 4.95
N ILE A 20 -20.46 2.04 5.14
CA ILE A 20 -21.36 2.32 6.28
C ILE A 20 -22.67 1.52 6.18
N ALA A 21 -23.27 1.43 5.00
CA ALA A 21 -24.52 0.69 4.79
C ALA A 21 -24.38 -0.82 5.01
N SER A 22 -23.17 -1.38 4.85
CA SER A 22 -22.90 -2.78 5.19
C SER A 22 -22.51 -2.99 6.67
N ALA A 23 -22.08 -1.94 7.37
CA ALA A 23 -21.57 -1.99 8.74
C ALA A 23 -22.66 -1.81 9.81
N GLN A 24 -23.86 -1.35 9.44
CA GLN A 24 -25.02 -1.36 10.35
C GLN A 24 -25.50 -2.80 10.59
N GLY A 25 -24.76 -3.53 11.42
CA GLY A 25 -25.13 -4.85 11.93
C GLY A 25 -24.00 -5.85 12.16
N ASN A 26 -22.75 -5.59 11.74
CA ASN A 26 -21.69 -6.60 11.75
C ASN A 26 -20.32 -6.03 12.15
N ASN A 27 -19.51 -6.81 12.89
CA ASN A 27 -18.07 -6.62 13.15
C ASN A 27 -17.27 -6.47 11.84
N GLN A 28 -17.35 -5.31 11.20
CA GLN A 28 -16.68 -5.01 9.93
C GLN A 28 -15.51 -4.07 10.13
N THR A 29 -14.45 -4.29 9.36
CA THR A 29 -13.32 -3.37 9.28
C THR A 29 -13.77 -2.05 8.67
N VAL A 30 -13.71 -0.98 9.44
CA VAL A 30 -14.08 0.38 9.02
C VAL A 30 -12.86 1.14 8.52
N ILE A 31 -11.73 0.98 9.21
CA ILE A 31 -10.49 1.69 8.88
C ILE A 31 -9.82 1.03 7.67
N GLN A 32 -9.37 1.83 6.71
CA GLN A 32 -8.65 1.38 5.53
C GLN A 32 -7.33 2.13 5.41
N SER A 33 -6.22 1.39 5.46
CA SER A 33 -4.86 1.97 5.36
C SER A 33 -4.48 2.41 3.95
N THR A 34 -5.21 1.92 2.93
CA THR A 34 -5.10 2.37 1.54
C THR A 34 -6.48 2.71 1.03
N ASN A 35 -6.66 3.97 0.64
CA ASN A 35 -7.90 4.49 0.12
C ASN A 35 -7.74 4.80 -1.37
N ASP A 36 -8.83 4.58 -2.12
CA ASP A 36 -8.85 4.83 -3.56
C ASP A 36 -8.67 6.33 -3.84
N LEU A 37 -7.59 6.67 -4.55
CA LEU A 37 -7.35 8.02 -5.05
C LEU A 37 -6.84 7.91 -6.49
N GLU A 38 -7.55 8.55 -7.40
CA GLU A 38 -7.10 8.63 -8.79
C GLU A 38 -5.82 9.48 -8.86
N SER A 39 -4.71 8.85 -9.23
CA SER A 39 -3.40 9.49 -9.25
C SER A 39 -3.24 10.42 -10.47
N THR A 40 -2.32 11.37 -10.38
CA THR A 40 -1.92 12.22 -11.51
C THR A 40 -1.40 11.36 -12.66
N ALA A 41 -0.57 10.34 -12.36
CA ALA A 41 -0.12 9.39 -13.37
C ALA A 41 -1.28 8.69 -14.07
N GLU A 42 -2.27 8.20 -13.33
CA GLU A 42 -3.45 7.52 -13.89
C GLU A 42 -4.27 8.46 -14.79
N LYS A 43 -4.46 9.72 -14.39
CA LYS A 43 -5.13 10.75 -15.22
C LYS A 43 -4.38 10.99 -16.52
N MET A 44 -3.04 11.15 -16.43
CA MET A 44 -2.19 11.33 -17.60
C MET A 44 -2.22 10.11 -18.53
N MET A 45 -2.17 8.89 -17.99
CA MET A 45 -2.28 7.65 -18.76
C MET A 45 -3.60 7.59 -19.54
N LYS A 46 -4.74 7.92 -18.90
CA LYS A 46 -6.06 7.96 -19.56
C LYS A 46 -6.10 8.97 -20.71
N ILE A 47 -5.52 10.15 -20.53
CA ILE A 47 -5.41 11.18 -21.58
C ILE A 47 -4.60 10.65 -22.77
N LEU A 48 -3.46 10.02 -22.50
CA LEU A 48 -2.61 9.44 -23.55
C LEU A 48 -3.26 8.26 -24.26
N ASP A 49 -3.94 7.37 -23.53
CA ASP A 49 -4.65 6.24 -24.13
C ASP A 49 -5.76 6.72 -25.07
N GLU A 50 -6.57 7.68 -24.65
CA GLU A 50 -7.62 8.24 -25.48
C GLU A 50 -7.06 8.90 -26.75
N LYS A 51 -5.97 9.68 -26.62
CA LYS A 51 -5.28 10.32 -27.72
C LYS A 51 -4.72 9.29 -28.71
N TYR A 52 -3.94 8.33 -28.23
CA TYR A 52 -3.19 7.42 -29.09
C TYR A 52 -4.03 6.28 -29.65
N ARG A 53 -5.12 5.88 -28.98
CA ARG A 53 -6.15 5.03 -29.58
C ARG A 53 -6.68 5.65 -30.86
N LYS A 54 -7.07 6.93 -30.82
CA LYS A 54 -7.60 7.65 -32.00
C LYS A 54 -6.55 7.80 -33.10
N ILE A 55 -5.31 8.13 -32.75
CA ILE A 55 -4.23 8.28 -33.73
C ILE A 55 -3.89 6.93 -34.38
N ASN A 56 -3.88 5.84 -33.61
CA ASN A 56 -3.61 4.50 -34.15
C ASN A 56 -4.66 4.11 -35.21
N GLU A 57 -5.95 4.40 -34.98
CA GLU A 57 -7.00 4.19 -35.99
C GLU A 57 -6.80 5.02 -37.27
N GLN A 58 -6.14 6.17 -37.18
CA GLN A 58 -5.75 6.95 -38.36
C GLN A 58 -4.55 6.34 -39.07
N ASN A 59 -3.51 5.93 -38.32
CA ASN A 59 -2.30 5.33 -38.87
C ASN A 59 -2.60 4.03 -39.65
N LYS A 60 -3.56 3.22 -39.18
CA LYS A 60 -4.02 2.00 -39.86
C LYS A 60 -4.57 2.23 -41.28
N LYS A 61 -4.90 3.47 -41.64
CA LYS A 61 -5.37 3.83 -43.00
C LYS A 61 -4.23 3.98 -44.01
N TYR A 62 -2.98 4.08 -43.55
CA TYR A 62 -1.82 4.14 -44.42
C TYR A 62 -1.36 2.74 -44.83
N LYS A 63 -0.82 2.62 -46.05
CA LYS A 63 -0.28 1.35 -46.56
C LYS A 63 0.87 0.81 -45.71
N ASP A 64 1.69 1.71 -45.17
CA ASP A 64 2.75 1.40 -44.20
C ASP A 64 2.59 2.30 -42.97
N PRO A 65 1.85 1.83 -41.94
CA PRO A 65 1.65 2.58 -40.70
C PRO A 65 2.95 2.90 -39.97
N HIS A 66 3.91 1.97 -39.94
CA HIS A 66 5.19 2.17 -39.24
C HIS A 66 6.05 3.22 -39.95
N GLY A 67 6.14 3.15 -41.28
CA GLY A 67 6.79 4.17 -42.08
C GLY A 67 6.14 5.56 -41.91
N HIS A 68 4.81 5.62 -41.88
CA HIS A 68 4.10 6.89 -41.63
C HIS A 68 4.42 7.47 -40.23
N ILE A 69 4.47 6.63 -39.19
CA ILE A 69 4.86 7.06 -37.83
C ILE A 69 6.32 7.55 -37.82
N PHE A 70 7.24 6.85 -38.47
CA PHE A 70 8.63 7.27 -38.60
C PHE A 70 8.73 8.64 -39.27
N ASP A 71 8.00 8.83 -40.37
CA ASP A 71 8.00 10.09 -41.12
C ASP A 71 7.52 11.29 -40.28
N LYS A 72 6.51 11.08 -39.44
CA LYS A 72 6.01 12.14 -38.54
C LYS A 72 7.04 12.62 -37.54
N TYR A 73 7.89 11.75 -37.01
CA TYR A 73 8.69 12.06 -35.82
C TYR A 73 10.21 11.99 -36.00
N ARG A 74 10.68 11.26 -37.02
CA ARG A 74 12.10 10.92 -37.21
C ARG A 74 12.67 11.38 -38.55
N ASN A 75 11.85 11.73 -39.53
CA ASN A 75 12.30 12.18 -40.85
C ASN A 75 12.06 13.68 -41.07
N PRO A 76 13.05 14.57 -40.86
CA PRO A 76 12.89 16.01 -41.05
C PRO A 76 12.53 16.45 -42.47
N HIS A 77 12.71 15.57 -43.46
CA HIS A 77 12.42 15.86 -44.87
C HIS A 77 11.01 15.42 -45.30
N SER A 78 10.26 14.73 -44.43
CA SER A 78 8.89 14.33 -44.73
C SER A 78 7.93 15.51 -44.63
N SER A 79 6.96 15.58 -45.54
CA SER A 79 5.85 16.54 -45.44
C SER A 79 4.96 16.32 -44.20
N HIS A 80 5.05 15.14 -43.58
CA HIS A 80 4.34 14.81 -42.35
C HIS A 80 5.13 15.13 -41.07
N PHE A 81 6.37 15.60 -41.20
CA PHE A 81 7.25 15.82 -40.06
C PHE A 81 6.67 16.87 -39.09
N ARG A 82 6.56 16.50 -37.83
CA ARG A 82 6.01 17.32 -36.73
C ARG A 82 7.05 18.30 -36.20
N SER A 83 7.38 19.29 -37.03
CA SER A 83 8.32 20.39 -36.70
C SER A 83 7.81 21.32 -35.60
N ASP A 84 6.49 21.35 -35.36
CA ASP A 84 5.82 22.07 -34.28
C ASP A 84 6.06 21.48 -32.88
N LEU A 85 6.60 20.26 -32.82
CA LEU A 85 6.96 19.58 -31.58
C LEU A 85 8.45 19.77 -31.28
N THR A 86 8.80 19.84 -29.99
CA THR A 86 10.18 19.73 -29.55
C THR A 86 10.72 18.32 -29.80
N LYS A 87 12.05 18.13 -29.74
CA LYS A 87 12.65 16.79 -29.88
C LYS A 87 12.09 15.81 -28.84
N LYS A 88 11.95 16.23 -27.57
CA LYS A 88 11.41 15.38 -26.48
C LYS A 88 9.97 14.96 -26.74
N GLU A 89 9.13 15.88 -27.21
CA GLU A 89 7.74 15.59 -27.54
C GLU A 89 7.61 14.68 -28.77
N ARG A 90 8.48 14.85 -29.78
CA ARG A 90 8.55 13.91 -30.91
C ARG A 90 9.00 12.52 -30.45
N ASP A 91 10.00 12.45 -29.57
CA ASP A 91 10.49 11.19 -29.00
C ASP A 91 9.36 10.47 -28.23
N ALA A 92 8.61 11.22 -27.40
CA ALA A 92 7.45 10.73 -26.67
C ALA A 92 6.33 10.24 -27.59
N ALA A 93 5.92 11.07 -28.56
CA ALA A 93 4.86 10.71 -29.49
C ALA A 93 5.22 9.50 -30.36
N TYR A 94 6.46 9.44 -30.84
CA TYR A 94 6.96 8.28 -31.58
C TYR A 94 6.88 7.00 -30.76
N SER A 95 7.36 7.02 -29.51
CA SER A 95 7.31 5.82 -28.65
C SER A 95 5.87 5.37 -28.38
N MET A 96 4.96 6.31 -28.13
CA MET A 96 3.55 6.02 -27.89
C MET A 96 2.91 5.38 -29.14
N GLU A 97 3.05 6.01 -30.31
CA GLU A 97 2.43 5.52 -31.53
C GLU A 97 2.98 4.19 -32.02
N ILE A 98 4.30 3.97 -31.94
CA ILE A 98 4.91 2.68 -32.27
C ILE A 98 4.42 1.59 -31.32
N GLY A 99 4.32 1.89 -30.02
CA GLY A 99 3.75 0.96 -29.04
C GLY A 99 2.34 0.52 -29.44
N TRP A 100 1.46 1.49 -29.70
CA TRP A 100 0.09 1.24 -30.14
C TRP A 100 -0.02 0.51 -31.49
N ALA A 101 0.88 0.80 -32.44
CA ALA A 101 0.92 0.11 -33.73
C ALA A 101 1.35 -1.36 -33.58
N ASN A 102 2.28 -1.65 -32.66
CA ASN A 102 2.78 -3.00 -32.41
C ASN A 102 1.81 -3.88 -31.61
N SER A 103 1.20 -3.34 -30.55
CA SER A 103 0.42 -4.13 -29.58
C SER A 103 -1.09 -3.96 -29.71
N GLY A 104 -1.56 -2.92 -30.41
CA GLY A 104 -2.97 -2.54 -30.47
C GLY A 104 -3.52 -1.89 -29.20
N GLN A 105 -2.71 -1.71 -28.15
CA GLN A 105 -3.10 -1.13 -26.87
C GLN A 105 -1.99 -0.26 -26.27
N GLY A 106 -2.34 0.57 -25.27
CA GLY A 106 -1.35 1.31 -24.48
C GLY A 106 -0.40 0.41 -23.69
N GLY A 107 0.57 0.99 -22.99
CA GLY A 107 1.44 0.24 -22.06
C GLY A 107 2.83 0.82 -21.82
N GLN A 108 3.35 1.65 -22.72
CA GLN A 108 4.55 2.45 -22.46
C GLN A 108 4.19 3.93 -22.53
N TYR A 109 4.14 4.59 -21.37
CA TYR A 109 3.73 5.99 -21.26
C TYR A 109 4.94 6.91 -21.19
N ASN A 110 4.92 7.98 -21.97
CA ASN A 110 5.91 9.04 -21.89
C ASN A 110 5.22 10.38 -21.62
N PHE A 111 5.35 10.89 -20.39
CA PHE A 111 4.70 12.11 -19.94
C PHE A 111 5.35 13.41 -20.47
N ASN A 112 6.41 13.31 -21.29
CA ASN A 112 6.92 14.44 -22.08
C ASN A 112 6.08 14.70 -23.34
N ASP A 113 4.94 14.03 -23.50
CA ASP A 113 4.01 14.25 -24.60
C ASP A 113 3.48 15.69 -24.62
N ALA A 114 3.32 16.25 -25.82
CA ALA A 114 2.83 17.61 -26.00
C ALA A 114 1.42 17.86 -25.43
N ALA A 115 0.63 16.81 -25.15
CA ALA A 115 -0.63 16.89 -24.43
C ALA A 115 -0.49 17.53 -23.04
N PHE A 116 0.71 17.50 -22.46
CA PHE A 116 1.02 18.04 -21.13
C PHE A 116 1.98 19.23 -21.18
N ARG A 117 2.20 19.85 -22.35
CA ARG A 117 3.15 20.96 -22.54
C ARG A 117 2.90 22.16 -21.61
N HIS A 118 1.65 22.37 -21.22
CA HIS A 118 1.22 23.47 -20.36
C HIS A 118 0.89 23.03 -18.92
N GLU A 119 1.11 21.76 -18.62
CA GLU A 119 0.91 21.20 -17.29
C GLU A 119 2.23 21.19 -16.51
N ALA A 120 2.12 21.14 -15.18
CA ALA A 120 3.29 20.82 -14.36
C ALA A 120 3.81 19.42 -14.74
N GLY A 121 5.13 19.27 -14.76
CA GLY A 121 5.75 17.96 -15.00
C GLY A 121 5.32 16.95 -13.93
N TYR A 122 5.07 15.70 -14.33
CA TYR A 122 4.76 14.63 -13.39
C TYR A 122 5.88 14.44 -12.38
N ASN A 123 5.55 14.58 -11.09
CA ASN A 123 6.47 14.35 -9.99
C ASN A 123 5.98 13.17 -9.12
N PRO A 124 6.59 11.98 -9.23
CA PRO A 124 6.18 10.80 -8.46
C PRO A 124 6.41 10.95 -6.95
N GLU A 125 7.41 11.73 -6.54
CA GLU A 125 7.67 11.99 -5.11
C GLU A 125 6.54 12.81 -4.50
N GLN A 126 6.15 13.90 -5.17
CA GLN A 126 5.03 14.74 -4.77
C GLN A 126 3.71 13.96 -4.73
N GLU A 127 3.42 13.15 -5.75
CA GLU A 127 2.25 12.28 -5.77
C GLU A 127 2.24 11.29 -4.60
N GLY A 128 3.42 10.78 -4.22
CA GLY A 128 3.60 9.93 -3.04
C GLY A 128 3.26 10.63 -1.73
N ILE A 129 3.65 11.90 -1.57
CA ILE A 129 3.31 12.73 -0.41
C ILE A 129 1.79 12.98 -0.36
N GLU A 130 1.21 13.41 -1.47
CA GLU A 130 -0.23 13.68 -1.59
C GLU A 130 -1.06 12.43 -1.27
N ARG A 131 -0.63 11.25 -1.73
CA ARG A 131 -1.26 9.97 -1.40
C ARG A 131 -1.23 9.69 0.11
N ARG A 132 -0.15 10.01 0.82
CA ARG A 132 -0.05 9.80 2.27
C ARG A 132 -0.92 10.78 3.04
N VAL A 133 -0.92 12.06 2.66
CA VAL A 133 -1.81 13.09 3.23
C VAL A 133 -3.28 12.72 3.03
N PHE A 134 -3.65 12.30 1.82
CA PHE A 134 -5.01 11.83 1.52
C PHE A 134 -5.40 10.65 2.41
N ASN A 135 -4.56 9.61 2.51
CA ASN A 135 -4.84 8.46 3.37
C ASN A 135 -4.97 8.86 4.84
N ARG A 136 -4.13 9.80 5.33
CA ARG A 136 -4.24 10.34 6.69
C ARG A 136 -5.60 10.96 6.94
N GLN A 137 -6.09 11.78 6.01
CA GLN A 137 -7.42 12.39 6.11
C GLN A 137 -8.53 11.34 6.08
N GLN A 138 -8.47 10.37 5.16
CA GLN A 138 -9.48 9.31 5.07
C GLN A 138 -9.54 8.45 6.34
N VAL A 139 -8.38 8.09 6.91
CA VAL A 139 -8.35 7.35 8.19
C VAL A 139 -8.90 8.18 9.34
N ASN A 140 -8.62 9.48 9.40
CA ASN A 140 -9.22 10.38 10.40
C ASN A 140 -10.75 10.46 10.26
N ASP A 141 -11.25 10.54 9.03
CA ASP A 141 -12.69 10.55 8.75
C ASP A 141 -13.34 9.22 9.19
N GLN A 142 -12.72 8.09 8.87
CA GLN A 142 -13.16 6.74 9.28
C GLN A 142 -13.17 6.58 10.80
N LEU A 143 -12.16 7.10 11.51
CA LEU A 143 -12.13 7.10 12.97
C LEU A 143 -13.26 7.94 13.55
N ARG A 144 -13.49 9.15 13.03
CA ARG A 144 -14.57 10.03 13.48
C ARG A 144 -15.94 9.39 13.27
N GLU A 145 -16.14 8.74 12.13
CA GLU A 145 -17.36 7.98 11.84
C GLU A 145 -17.52 6.80 12.80
N LEU A 146 -16.46 6.02 13.02
CA LEU A 146 -16.47 4.89 13.96
C LEU A 146 -16.85 5.34 15.38
N PHE A 147 -16.27 6.43 15.87
CA PHE A 147 -16.59 7.00 17.17
C PHE A 147 -18.03 7.53 17.22
N SER A 148 -18.46 8.26 16.18
CA SER A 148 -19.82 8.80 16.10
C SER A 148 -20.88 7.71 16.06
N MET A 149 -20.64 6.59 15.36
CA MET A 149 -21.57 5.46 15.31
C MET A 149 -21.78 4.82 16.69
N HIS A 150 -20.77 4.86 17.55
CA HIS A 150 -20.81 4.30 18.90
C HIS A 150 -21.10 5.36 19.98
N GLY A 151 -21.43 6.60 19.60
CA GLY A 151 -21.71 7.68 20.52
C GLY A 151 -20.51 8.10 21.38
N ILE A 152 -19.28 7.82 20.94
CA ILE A 152 -18.06 8.16 21.66
C ILE A 152 -17.65 9.59 21.30
N THR A 153 -17.46 10.42 22.32
CA THR A 153 -16.94 11.78 22.17
C THR A 153 -15.64 11.90 22.95
N ILE A 154 -14.56 12.24 22.27
CA ILE A 154 -13.25 12.47 22.91
C ILE A 154 -13.23 13.94 23.40
N PRO A 155 -13.00 14.23 24.69
CA PRO A 155 -12.98 15.60 25.18
C PRO A 155 -11.90 16.45 24.50
N ASN A 156 -12.19 17.73 24.26
CA ASN A 156 -11.20 18.66 23.73
C ASN A 156 -9.99 18.76 24.65
N GLY A 157 -8.79 18.74 24.05
CA GLY A 157 -7.52 18.75 24.80
C GLY A 157 -7.04 17.38 25.26
N THR A 158 -7.82 16.31 25.06
CA THR A 158 -7.36 14.94 25.28
C THR A 158 -6.31 14.58 24.23
N ASN A 159 -5.15 14.11 24.70
CA ASN A 159 -4.11 13.57 23.84
C ASN A 159 -4.03 12.07 24.11
N LEU A 160 -4.24 11.26 23.08
CA LEU A 160 -4.15 9.81 23.19
C LEU A 160 -2.95 9.30 22.38
N THR A 161 -2.42 8.16 22.79
CA THR A 161 -1.44 7.41 22.00
C THR A 161 -2.04 6.05 21.69
N PHE A 162 -2.24 5.75 20.41
CA PHE A 162 -2.63 4.42 19.96
C PHE A 162 -1.36 3.62 19.72
N THR A 163 -1.22 2.47 20.37
CA THR A 163 -0.05 1.59 20.26
C THR A 163 -0.51 0.20 19.86
N ILE A 164 0.06 -0.35 18.79
CA ILE A 164 -0.35 -1.64 18.22
C ILE A 164 0.79 -2.66 18.33
N ASP A 165 0.50 -3.81 18.94
CA ASP A 165 1.38 -4.99 18.95
C ASP A 165 1.32 -5.69 17.58
N PRO A 166 2.46 -5.99 16.93
CA PRO A 166 2.46 -6.56 15.58
C PRO A 166 2.08 -8.05 15.50
N ASN A 167 2.10 -8.79 16.60
CA ASN A 167 1.93 -10.25 16.60
C ASN A 167 0.47 -10.67 16.53
N ASP A 168 -0.39 -9.96 17.27
CA ASP A 168 -1.82 -10.17 17.35
C ASP A 168 -2.64 -8.97 16.82
N PHE A 169 -1.99 -7.86 16.49
CA PHE A 169 -2.64 -6.60 16.15
C PHE A 169 -3.57 -6.11 17.26
N ASN A 170 -3.21 -6.31 18.52
CA ASN A 170 -3.93 -5.69 19.63
C ASN A 170 -3.52 -4.21 19.78
N LEU A 171 -4.50 -3.31 19.80
CA LEU A 171 -4.34 -1.88 20.02
C LEU A 171 -4.63 -1.54 21.48
N ILE A 172 -3.70 -0.84 22.12
CA ILE A 172 -3.88 -0.23 23.43
C ILE A 172 -3.84 1.30 23.33
N ILE A 173 -4.50 1.96 24.27
CA ILE A 173 -4.62 3.42 24.31
C ILE A 173 -4.01 3.97 25.58
N GLY A 174 -3.02 4.84 25.42
CA GLY A 174 -2.43 5.62 26.52
C GLY A 174 -2.75 7.11 26.43
N GLY A 175 -2.32 7.88 27.43
CA GLY A 175 -2.36 9.35 27.43
C GLY A 175 -3.54 10.01 28.13
N SER A 176 -4.51 9.23 28.63
CA SER A 176 -5.64 9.71 29.44
C SER A 176 -5.74 8.95 30.76
N GLU A 177 -6.24 9.60 31.81
CA GLU A 177 -6.61 8.96 33.09
C GLU A 177 -8.07 8.46 33.09
N ASP A 178 -8.85 8.83 32.06
CA ASP A 178 -10.22 8.35 31.90
C ASP A 178 -10.24 6.89 31.40
N GLU A 179 -10.19 5.95 32.35
CA GLU A 179 -10.24 4.51 32.07
C GLU A 179 -11.51 4.09 31.33
N THR A 180 -12.63 4.81 31.52
CA THR A 180 -13.90 4.46 30.87
C THR A 180 -13.82 4.77 29.38
N LEU A 181 -13.34 5.97 29.04
CA LEU A 181 -13.09 6.36 27.66
C LEU A 181 -12.06 5.44 26.99
N ILE A 182 -10.97 5.09 27.68
CA ILE A 182 -9.95 4.16 27.17
C ILE A 182 -10.57 2.81 26.84
N LYS A 183 -11.29 2.19 27.78
CA LYS A 183 -11.93 0.88 27.57
C LYS A 183 -12.95 0.92 26.43
N GLN A 184 -13.73 2.00 26.31
CA GLN A 184 -14.68 2.18 25.21
C GLN A 184 -13.95 2.24 23.86
N LEU A 185 -12.92 3.08 23.75
CA LEU A 185 -12.14 3.24 22.52
C LEU A 185 -11.36 1.98 22.15
N GLU A 186 -10.76 1.27 23.11
CA GLU A 186 -10.10 -0.01 22.86
C GLU A 186 -11.11 -1.07 22.38
N SER A 187 -12.29 -1.14 22.99
CA SER A 187 -13.30 -2.13 22.61
C SER A 187 -13.78 -1.98 21.17
N ILE A 188 -13.92 -0.75 20.68
CA ILE A 188 -14.38 -0.47 19.31
C ILE A 188 -13.23 -0.46 18.30
N LEU A 189 -12.05 0.04 18.66
CA LEU A 189 -10.89 0.05 17.76
C LEU A 189 -10.30 -1.35 17.57
N ASN A 190 -10.43 -2.27 18.54
CA ASN A 190 -10.01 -3.67 18.39
C ASN A 190 -11.04 -4.57 17.70
N THR A 191 -12.10 -4.01 17.10
CA THR A 191 -13.05 -4.79 16.31
C THR A 191 -12.50 -5.09 14.91
N ALA A 192 -12.81 -6.29 14.41
CA ALA A 192 -12.42 -6.75 13.07
C ALA A 192 -10.92 -6.56 12.79
N ASN A 193 -10.53 -6.01 11.63
CA ASN A 193 -9.12 -5.74 11.30
C ASN A 193 -8.71 -4.27 11.49
N ASN A 194 -9.47 -3.47 12.25
CA ASN A 194 -9.17 -2.04 12.44
C ASN A 194 -7.75 -1.77 12.98
N PRO A 195 -7.22 -2.50 13.99
CA PRO A 195 -5.86 -2.29 14.46
C PRO A 195 -4.81 -2.64 13.42
N ARG A 196 -5.03 -3.72 12.66
CA ARG A 196 -4.15 -4.15 11.56
C ARG A 196 -4.07 -3.08 10.49
N GLU A 197 -5.20 -2.49 10.12
CA GLU A 197 -5.23 -1.39 9.16
C GLU A 197 -4.52 -0.14 9.71
N LEU A 198 -4.74 0.22 10.98
CA LEU A 198 -3.98 1.31 11.61
C LEU A 198 -2.46 1.04 11.65
N PHE A 199 -2.04 -0.19 11.93
CA PHE A 199 -0.64 -0.59 11.91
C PHE A 199 -0.01 -0.36 10.52
N PHE A 200 -0.66 -0.86 9.47
CA PHE A 200 -0.18 -0.66 8.10
C PHE A 200 -0.27 0.80 7.64
N HIS A 201 -1.22 1.58 8.15
CA HIS A 201 -1.29 3.01 7.91
C HIS A 201 -0.06 3.75 8.47
N ILE A 202 0.37 3.39 9.70
CA ILE A 202 1.61 3.93 10.29
C ILE A 202 2.83 3.49 9.48
N MET A 203 2.92 2.21 9.10
CA MET A 203 4.02 1.71 8.25
C MET A 203 4.12 2.47 6.90
N LYS A 204 2.99 2.70 6.24
CA LYS A 204 2.93 3.42 4.95
C LYS A 204 3.24 4.91 5.08
N SER A 205 3.05 5.47 6.27
CA SER A 205 3.36 6.86 6.61
C SER A 205 4.75 7.05 7.22
N ARG A 206 5.61 6.02 7.21
CA ARG A 206 6.98 6.10 7.72
C ARG A 206 7.86 7.05 6.91
N SER A 207 8.57 7.97 7.56
CA SER A 207 9.73 8.67 6.98
C SER A 207 11.06 7.98 7.35
N HIS A 208 12.13 8.30 6.63
CA HIS A 208 13.41 7.56 6.72
C HIS A 208 14.06 7.65 8.12
N ASP A 209 13.74 8.66 8.90
CA ASP A 209 14.29 9.01 10.21
C ASP A 209 13.44 8.49 11.37
N SER A 210 12.40 7.68 11.09
CA SER A 210 11.49 7.19 12.12
C SER A 210 12.20 6.26 13.12
N ASN A 211 12.22 6.67 14.40
CA ASN A 211 12.85 5.93 15.50
C ASN A 211 12.04 4.70 15.97
N GLN A 212 10.81 4.55 15.49
CA GLN A 212 9.98 3.37 15.78
C GLN A 212 10.52 2.14 15.04
N PHE A 213 11.21 2.35 13.92
CA PHE A 213 11.71 1.31 13.03
C PHE A 213 13.20 1.05 13.24
N SER A 214 13.59 -0.21 13.12
CA SER A 214 14.95 -0.64 12.85
C SER A 214 14.92 -1.83 11.90
N ASN A 215 16.04 -2.12 11.25
CA ASN A 215 16.13 -3.28 10.35
C ASN A 215 15.79 -4.58 11.09
N ALA A 216 16.36 -4.79 12.28
CA ALA A 216 16.10 -5.98 13.09
C ALA A 216 14.61 -6.13 13.47
N LYS A 217 13.93 -5.04 13.87
CA LYS A 217 12.47 -5.08 14.17
C LYS A 217 11.65 -5.45 12.93
N LEU A 218 11.99 -4.89 11.77
CA LEU A 218 11.32 -5.18 10.50
C LEU A 218 11.55 -6.64 10.05
N GLU A 219 12.79 -7.14 10.16
CA GLU A 219 13.13 -8.52 9.85
C GLU A 219 12.38 -9.50 10.76
N LYS A 220 12.34 -9.24 12.07
CA LYS A 220 11.52 -10.02 13.02
C LYS A 220 10.04 -9.99 12.61
N PHE A 221 9.48 -8.82 12.32
CA PHE A 221 8.09 -8.68 11.86
C PHE A 221 7.80 -9.49 10.60
N HIS A 222 8.71 -9.45 9.61
CA HIS A 222 8.56 -10.20 8.37
C HIS A 222 8.68 -11.71 8.59
N LEU A 223 9.63 -12.16 9.43
CA LEU A 223 9.79 -13.56 9.80
C LEU A 223 8.52 -14.08 10.49
N VAL A 224 8.07 -13.42 11.56
CA VAL A 224 6.89 -13.83 12.34
C VAL A 224 5.65 -13.94 11.42
N ASN A 225 5.41 -12.93 10.58
CA ASN A 225 4.28 -12.96 9.65
C ASN A 225 4.41 -14.03 8.57
N GLN A 226 5.62 -14.26 8.05
CA GLN A 226 5.85 -15.28 7.04
C GLN A 226 5.56 -16.68 7.61
N ILE A 227 6.12 -16.99 8.80
CA ILE A 227 5.85 -18.26 9.46
C ILE A 227 4.36 -18.41 9.73
N LYS A 228 3.71 -17.41 10.35
CA LYS A 228 2.27 -17.43 10.62
C LYS A 228 1.43 -17.63 9.37
N THR A 229 1.79 -16.98 8.26
CA THR A 229 1.05 -17.10 6.98
C THR A 229 1.18 -18.50 6.39
N VAL A 230 2.34 -19.13 6.49
CA VAL A 230 2.60 -20.42 5.85
C VAL A 230 2.22 -21.59 6.74
N THR A 231 2.40 -21.48 8.06
CA THR A 231 2.18 -22.59 9.01
C THR A 231 0.91 -22.45 9.84
N GLY A 232 0.37 -21.23 9.97
CA GLY A 232 -0.73 -20.92 10.87
C GLY A 232 -0.30 -20.64 12.32
N TYR A 233 0.98 -20.86 12.67
CA TYR A 233 1.47 -20.66 14.03
C TYR A 233 2.10 -19.28 14.22
N ASN A 234 1.79 -18.65 15.33
CA ASN A 234 2.47 -17.45 15.79
C ASN A 234 3.70 -17.86 16.61
N LEU A 235 4.89 -17.41 16.21
CA LEU A 235 6.15 -17.77 16.89
C LEU A 235 6.17 -17.37 18.37
N LYS A 236 5.47 -16.30 18.75
CA LYS A 236 5.35 -15.82 20.14
C LYS A 236 4.70 -16.85 21.06
N ASP A 237 3.87 -17.73 20.51
CA ASP A 237 3.07 -18.72 21.26
C ASP A 237 3.74 -20.10 21.30
N LEU A 238 4.90 -20.27 20.67
CA LEU A 238 5.63 -21.54 20.59
C LEU A 238 6.69 -21.68 21.69
N GLU A 239 6.95 -22.92 22.09
CA GLU A 239 8.05 -23.23 23.00
C GLU A 239 9.39 -23.09 22.26
N ILE A 240 10.40 -22.53 22.93
CA ILE A 240 11.78 -22.54 22.44
C ILE A 240 12.57 -23.59 23.20
N ALA A 241 13.03 -24.63 22.50
CA ALA A 241 13.90 -25.64 23.06
C ALA A 241 14.95 -26.09 22.04
N ASN A 242 16.20 -26.26 22.50
CA ASN A 242 17.33 -26.70 21.67
C ASN A 242 17.54 -25.84 20.39
N GLY A 243 17.38 -24.51 20.50
CA GLY A 243 17.57 -23.59 19.36
C GLY A 243 16.51 -23.72 18.27
N LYS A 244 15.31 -24.20 18.63
CA LYS A 244 14.16 -24.41 17.73
C LYS A 244 12.88 -23.91 18.37
N PHE A 245 11.94 -23.48 17.53
CA PHE A 245 10.55 -23.24 17.93
C PHE A 245 9.74 -24.52 17.74
N LEU A 246 9.13 -25.00 18.81
CA LEU A 246 8.39 -26.25 18.87
C LEU A 246 6.90 -25.99 19.09
N THR A 247 6.07 -26.73 18.35
CA THR A 247 4.62 -26.84 18.62
C THR A 247 4.37 -27.65 19.88
N ASN A 248 3.12 -27.62 20.38
CA ASN A 248 2.73 -28.35 21.61
C ASN A 248 2.98 -29.87 21.55
N ASP A 249 3.07 -30.46 20.36
CA ASP A 249 3.40 -31.88 20.16
C ASP A 249 4.90 -32.15 19.94
N GLY A 250 5.75 -31.12 20.04
CA GLY A 250 7.19 -31.20 19.88
C GLY A 250 7.70 -31.10 18.45
N THR A 251 6.84 -30.79 17.47
CA THR A 251 7.24 -30.63 16.06
C THR A 251 7.98 -29.31 15.85
N ASP A 252 9.11 -29.37 15.13
CA ASP A 252 9.86 -28.17 14.74
C ASP A 252 9.08 -27.35 13.71
N ILE A 253 8.86 -26.06 14.00
CA ILE A 253 8.12 -25.17 13.09
C ILE A 253 8.81 -25.02 11.74
N PHE A 254 10.14 -25.17 11.68
CA PHE A 254 10.89 -25.10 10.44
C PHE A 254 10.53 -26.25 9.48
N ASP A 255 10.27 -27.44 10.02
CA ASP A 255 9.85 -28.60 9.23
C ASP A 255 8.44 -28.41 8.67
N ILE A 256 7.52 -27.87 9.48
CA ILE A 256 6.16 -27.51 9.03
C ILE A 256 6.23 -26.44 7.93
N TYR A 257 7.03 -25.40 8.14
CA TYR A 257 7.24 -24.33 7.17
C TYR A 257 7.76 -24.86 5.84
N LYS A 258 8.82 -25.67 5.87
CA LYS A 258 9.41 -26.32 4.70
C LYS A 258 8.41 -27.19 3.96
N GLU A 259 7.61 -27.99 4.66
CA GLU A 259 6.66 -28.89 4.02
C GLU A 259 5.50 -28.11 3.39
N ASN A 260 4.91 -27.15 4.08
CA ASN A 260 3.83 -26.33 3.55
C ASN A 260 4.25 -25.54 2.30
N LEU A 261 5.49 -25.04 2.24
CA LEU A 261 6.03 -24.37 1.05
C LEU A 261 6.11 -25.29 -0.17
N LYS A 262 6.43 -26.59 0.01
CA LYS A 262 6.50 -27.56 -1.10
C LYS A 262 5.13 -27.93 -1.63
N GLN A 263 4.13 -27.97 -0.75
CA GLN A 263 2.75 -28.30 -1.13
C GLN A 263 2.04 -27.13 -1.83
N ASN A 264 2.46 -25.89 -1.58
CA ASN A 264 1.85 -24.72 -2.19
C ASN A 264 2.34 -24.53 -3.65
N PRO A 265 1.43 -24.53 -4.65
CA PRO A 265 1.78 -24.47 -6.06
C PRO A 265 2.48 -23.17 -6.47
N TYR A 266 2.33 -22.10 -5.69
CA TYR A 266 2.95 -20.80 -5.94
C TYR A 266 4.35 -20.69 -5.35
N THR A 267 4.67 -21.44 -4.28
CA THR A 267 5.97 -21.38 -3.60
C THR A 267 6.87 -22.57 -3.87
N LYS A 268 6.34 -23.70 -4.36
CA LYS A 268 7.09 -24.96 -4.54
C LYS A 268 8.36 -24.84 -5.39
N ASN A 269 8.40 -23.90 -6.34
CA ASN A 269 9.58 -23.68 -7.19
C ASN A 269 10.63 -22.76 -6.56
N HIS A 270 10.30 -22.11 -5.43
CA HIS A 270 11.14 -21.13 -4.74
C HIS A 270 11.41 -21.51 -3.27
N VAL A 271 11.18 -22.78 -2.90
CA VAL A 271 11.39 -23.26 -1.52
C VAL A 271 12.80 -22.98 -1.04
N GLY A 272 13.82 -23.21 -1.88
CA GLY A 272 15.22 -22.97 -1.52
C GLY A 272 15.52 -21.52 -1.17
N GLU A 273 14.95 -20.57 -1.92
CA GLU A 273 15.10 -19.13 -1.66
C GLU A 273 14.44 -18.75 -0.33
N ALA A 274 13.20 -19.21 -0.10
CA ALA A 274 12.47 -18.94 1.12
C ALA A 274 13.15 -19.52 2.36
N LEU A 275 13.69 -20.74 2.28
CA LEU A 275 14.44 -21.35 3.37
C LEU A 275 15.79 -20.66 3.59
N GLY A 276 16.47 -20.26 2.51
CA GLY A 276 17.75 -19.55 2.60
C GLY A 276 17.62 -18.18 3.26
N TYR A 277 16.49 -17.50 3.08
CA TYR A 277 16.23 -16.21 3.72
C TYR A 277 15.69 -16.36 5.16
N TYR A 278 14.60 -17.11 5.35
CA TYR A 278 13.91 -17.16 6.65
C TYR A 278 14.48 -18.20 7.62
N GLY A 279 15.17 -19.25 7.13
CA GLY A 279 15.74 -20.30 7.97
C GLY A 279 16.79 -19.77 8.96
N PRO A 280 17.81 -19.02 8.51
CA PRO A 280 18.79 -18.42 9.41
C PRO A 280 18.16 -17.48 10.44
N LEU A 281 17.22 -16.63 10.02
CA LEU A 281 16.53 -15.69 10.91
C LEU A 281 15.72 -16.43 11.99
N LEU A 282 15.04 -17.52 11.62
CA LEU A 282 14.29 -18.35 12.55
C LEU A 282 15.19 -19.02 13.58
N HIS A 283 16.33 -19.55 13.15
CA HIS A 283 17.29 -20.20 14.01
C HIS A 283 17.95 -19.22 14.97
N GLU A 284 18.44 -18.07 14.48
CA GLU A 284 19.03 -17.02 15.30
C GLU A 284 18.06 -16.51 16.37
N LEU A 285 16.79 -16.30 16.00
CA LEU A 285 15.76 -15.89 16.95
C LEU A 285 15.49 -16.98 18.01
N ALA A 286 15.52 -18.26 17.63
CA ALA A 286 15.35 -19.38 18.56
C ALA A 286 16.56 -19.56 19.50
N GLU A 287 17.79 -19.34 19.01
CA GLU A 287 19.01 -19.43 19.82
C GLU A 287 19.08 -18.34 20.90
N HIS A 288 18.63 -17.13 20.58
CA HIS A 288 18.68 -15.98 21.50
C HIS A 288 17.39 -15.74 22.28
N GLY A 289 16.30 -16.41 21.90
CA GLY A 289 14.98 -16.25 22.49
C GLY A 289 14.13 -15.22 21.76
N PHE A 290 12.80 -15.41 21.77
CA PHE A 290 11.85 -14.57 21.03
C PHE A 290 11.99 -13.08 21.36
N ASP A 291 12.23 -12.73 22.62
CA ASP A 291 12.33 -11.34 23.07
C ASP A 291 13.73 -10.73 22.91
N SER A 292 14.69 -11.45 22.30
CA SER A 292 16.05 -10.93 22.04
C SER A 292 16.06 -9.73 21.09
N ILE A 293 15.08 -9.68 20.18
CA ILE A 293 14.84 -8.55 19.28
C ILE A 293 13.48 -7.94 19.69
N PRO A 294 13.39 -6.64 20.00
CA PRO A 294 12.12 -6.00 20.28
C PRO A 294 11.14 -6.14 19.12
N ASP A 295 9.85 -6.21 19.42
CA ASP A 295 8.82 -6.21 18.40
C ASP A 295 8.74 -4.86 17.66
N LEU A 296 8.25 -4.88 16.43
CA LEU A 296 7.89 -3.68 15.68
C LEU A 296 6.56 -3.12 16.21
N THR A 297 6.51 -2.78 17.50
CA THR A 297 5.38 -2.06 18.08
C THR A 297 5.33 -0.66 17.49
N LEU A 298 4.19 -0.29 16.91
CA LEU A 298 3.99 1.00 16.28
C LEU A 298 2.97 1.82 17.04
N SER A 299 3.30 3.09 17.22
CA SER A 299 2.49 4.06 17.93
C SER A 299 2.20 5.27 17.07
N ILE A 300 1.04 5.88 17.32
CA ILE A 300 0.62 7.12 16.70
C ILE A 300 -0.17 7.96 17.70
N LEU A 301 0.01 9.28 17.66
CA LEU A 301 -0.79 10.19 18.50
C LEU A 301 -2.15 10.41 17.88
N TYR A 302 -3.15 10.60 18.74
CA TYR A 302 -4.45 11.17 18.38
C TYR A 302 -4.66 12.42 19.23
N LYS A 303 -4.55 13.58 18.59
CA LYS A 303 -4.59 14.90 19.23
C LYS A 303 -5.40 15.86 18.37
N SER A 304 -6.18 16.73 19.01
CA SER A 304 -7.04 17.69 18.31
C SER A 304 -7.92 17.01 17.25
N HIS A 305 -8.45 15.82 17.58
CA HIS A 305 -9.32 15.02 16.72
C HIS A 305 -8.68 14.50 15.42
N GLN A 306 -7.36 14.38 15.38
CA GLN A 306 -6.64 13.83 14.24
C GLN A 306 -5.44 13.00 14.67
N LEU A 307 -5.11 12.00 13.85
CA LEU A 307 -3.87 11.26 14.01
C LEU A 307 -2.65 12.12 13.64
N GLN A 308 -1.59 12.03 14.42
CA GLN A 308 -0.31 12.73 14.21
C GLN A 308 0.85 11.73 14.29
N ASP A 309 1.71 11.75 13.27
CA ASP A 309 2.88 10.88 13.22
C ASP A 309 3.87 11.20 14.36
N ILE A 310 4.54 10.17 14.89
CA ILE A 310 5.52 10.32 15.97
C ILE A 310 6.82 9.56 15.71
N GLY A 311 7.86 10.00 16.41
CA GLY A 311 9.18 9.41 16.32
C GLY A 311 9.89 9.74 15.01
N GLN A 312 9.39 10.70 14.23
CA GLN A 312 9.87 11.03 12.90
C GLN A 312 9.65 12.52 12.58
N SER A 313 10.42 13.10 11.66
CA SER A 313 10.36 14.55 11.34
C SER A 313 9.16 14.95 10.49
N VAL A 314 8.63 14.03 9.68
CA VAL A 314 7.50 14.33 8.79
C VAL A 314 6.19 13.95 9.46
N ASN A 315 5.30 14.92 9.62
CA ASN A 315 3.94 14.71 10.09
C ASN A 315 2.93 14.94 8.97
N TYR A 316 2.28 13.87 8.49
CA TYR A 316 1.34 13.95 7.37
C TYR A 316 -0.01 14.59 7.74
N SER A 317 -0.24 14.93 9.02
CA SER A 317 -1.39 15.77 9.41
C SER A 317 -1.12 17.27 9.26
N GLU A 318 0.11 17.68 8.97
CA GLU A 318 0.54 19.09 8.94
C GLU A 318 0.98 19.58 7.55
N ILE A 319 0.87 18.71 6.54
CA ILE A 319 1.17 19.01 5.13
C ILE A 319 -0.13 19.32 4.41
#